data_AF-A0A248JUJ8-F1
#
_entry.id   AF-A0A248JUJ8-F1
#
_cell.length_a   1.000
_cell.length_b   1.000
_cell.length_c   1.000
_cell.angle_alpha   90.00
_cell.angle_beta   90.00
_cell.angle_gamma   90.00
#
_symmetry.space_group_name_H-M   'P 1'
#
loop_
_entity.id
_entity.type
_entity.pdbx_description
1 polymer ?
#
loop_
_entity_poly.entity_id
_entity_poly.type
_entity_poly.pdbx_seq_one_letter_code
_entity_poly.pdbx_strand_id
1 'polypeptide(L)'
;MEEDMTAPAAALDAFHTLAGLPPAGFPAAGHLATVTRLLEEAMHAVEHDVAQARDRIVKVRDLLLHRPQEEAARGGLAPWQARRVAALVERRLDGTLCNEDLAAEAKLSTSHFCAAFRQTFGMSPHAFVISRRVERAKALMLDTDDALAEIADACGFADQAHLSRLFRQATGSSPASWRRANAVDVSLIA
;
A
#
# COMPACT_ATOMS: atom_id res chain seq x y z
N MET A 1 -31.27 -6.45 -21.49
CA MET A 1 -29.90 -5.93 -21.64
C MET A 1 -29.63 -5.13 -20.37
N GLU A 2 -29.50 -5.86 -19.27
CA GLU A 2 -29.25 -5.37 -17.92
C GLU A 2 -27.95 -6.03 -17.51
N GLU A 3 -26.85 -5.28 -17.57
CA GLU A 3 -25.60 -5.74 -16.96
C GLU A 3 -25.66 -5.45 -15.47
N ASP A 4 -25.96 -6.53 -14.77
CA ASP A 4 -25.69 -6.84 -13.38
C ASP A 4 -24.31 -6.32 -12.94
N MET A 5 -24.31 -5.25 -12.14
CA MET A 5 -23.14 -4.69 -11.46
C MET A 5 -23.26 -4.99 -9.97
N THR A 6 -23.35 -6.29 -9.65
CA THR A 6 -23.18 -6.81 -8.29
C THR A 6 -21.89 -7.60 -8.24
N ALA A 7 -20.81 -6.95 -7.80
CA ALA A 7 -19.62 -7.63 -7.29
C ALA A 7 -19.31 -7.08 -5.88
N PRO A 8 -18.86 -7.94 -4.95
CA PRO A 8 -19.43 -7.98 -3.60
C PRO A 8 -18.72 -7.05 -2.61
N ALA A 9 -19.51 -6.54 -1.68
CA ALA A 9 -19.12 -5.81 -0.46
C ALA A 9 -18.30 -6.64 0.56
N ALA A 10 -17.57 -7.68 0.11
CA ALA A 10 -16.85 -8.62 0.97
C ALA A 10 -15.33 -8.38 1.01
N ALA A 11 -14.80 -7.40 0.27
CA ALA A 11 -13.35 -7.11 0.28
C ALA A 11 -12.92 -6.19 1.44
N LEU A 12 -13.86 -5.62 2.19
CA LEU A 12 -13.55 -4.64 3.24
C LEU A 12 -13.32 -5.21 4.63
N ASP A 13 -13.59 -6.50 4.85
CA ASP A 13 -13.53 -7.11 6.19
C ASP A 13 -12.13 -7.63 6.57
N ALA A 14 -11.17 -7.60 5.65
CA ALA A 14 -9.80 -8.07 5.89
C ALA A 14 -8.85 -7.00 6.47
N PHE A 15 -9.31 -5.76 6.65
CA PHE A 15 -8.42 -4.62 6.98
C PHE A 15 -8.23 -4.38 8.49
N HIS A 16 -8.98 -5.08 9.35
CA HIS A 16 -9.01 -4.82 10.81
C HIS A 16 -8.02 -5.66 11.65
N THR A 17 -7.15 -6.48 11.06
CA THR A 17 -6.10 -7.20 11.81
C THR A 17 -4.92 -6.27 12.12
N LEU A 18 -5.08 -5.49 13.19
CA LEU A 18 -4.18 -4.48 13.72
C LEU A 18 -2.94 -5.10 14.42
N ALA A 19 -2.11 -5.77 13.64
CA ALA A 19 -0.65 -5.96 13.80
C ALA A 19 -0.11 -6.79 12.62
N GLY A 20 -0.44 -6.41 11.38
CA GLY A 20 -0.24 -7.27 10.21
C GLY A 20 0.51 -6.59 9.06
N LEU A 21 1.76 -6.14 9.30
CA LEU A 21 2.71 -6.15 8.19
C LEU A 21 2.81 -7.63 7.76
N PRO A 22 2.63 -8.02 6.49
CA PRO A 22 2.94 -9.39 6.09
C PRO A 22 4.39 -9.68 6.54
N PRO A 23 4.67 -10.83 7.20
CA PRO A 23 6.01 -11.13 7.67
C PRO A 23 6.96 -11.00 6.49
N ALA A 24 7.95 -10.12 6.63
CA ALA A 24 8.96 -9.85 5.61
C ALA A 24 9.66 -11.18 5.26
N GLY A 25 9.31 -11.76 4.12
CA GLY A 25 9.86 -13.06 3.72
C GLY A 25 9.06 -13.86 2.70
N PHE A 26 7.80 -13.53 2.40
CA PHE A 26 7.06 -14.27 1.37
C PHE A 26 7.35 -13.74 -0.04
N PRO A 27 7.98 -14.53 -0.93
CA PRO A 27 8.17 -14.12 -2.31
C PRO A 27 6.82 -14.14 -3.06
N ALA A 28 6.55 -13.09 -3.83
CA ALA A 28 5.39 -13.04 -4.71
C ALA A 28 5.39 -14.25 -5.68
N ALA A 29 4.23 -14.87 -5.89
CA ALA A 29 4.07 -16.16 -6.57
C ALA A 29 4.75 -16.29 -7.97
N GLY A 30 4.97 -15.18 -8.70
CA GLY A 30 5.63 -15.21 -10.01
C GLY A 30 7.15 -15.37 -9.98
N HIS A 31 7.79 -15.14 -8.83
CA HIS A 31 9.25 -15.11 -8.73
C HIS A 31 9.85 -16.52 -8.69
N LEU A 32 9.24 -17.42 -7.91
CA LEU A 32 9.72 -18.78 -7.72
C LEU A 32 9.62 -19.57 -9.04
N ALA A 33 8.51 -19.43 -9.77
CA ALA A 33 8.28 -20.08 -11.05
C ALA A 33 9.28 -19.66 -12.15
N THR A 34 9.76 -18.42 -12.09
CA THR A 34 10.79 -17.94 -13.04
C THR A 34 12.16 -18.52 -12.73
N VAL A 35 12.49 -18.71 -11.44
CA VAL A 35 13.78 -19.26 -11.00
C VAL A 35 13.86 -20.76 -11.28
N THR A 36 12.79 -21.53 -11.03
CA THR A 36 12.77 -22.95 -11.37
C THR A 36 12.95 -23.19 -12.87
N ARG A 37 12.25 -22.43 -13.71
CA ARG A 37 12.36 -22.56 -15.18
C ARG A 37 13.79 -22.30 -15.69
N LEU A 38 14.46 -21.27 -15.18
CA LEU A 38 15.82 -20.93 -15.61
C LEU A 38 16.88 -21.95 -15.15
N LEU A 39 16.68 -22.58 -13.98
CA LEU A 39 17.55 -23.63 -13.49
C LEU A 39 17.39 -24.93 -14.29
N GLU A 40 16.15 -25.28 -14.67
CA GLU A 40 15.85 -26.43 -15.54
C GLU A 40 16.47 -26.25 -16.94
N GLU A 41 16.35 -25.04 -17.51
CA GLU A 41 16.96 -24.70 -18.81
C GLU A 41 18.51 -24.71 -18.76
N ALA A 42 19.11 -24.26 -17.65
CA ALA A 42 20.56 -24.25 -17.48
C ALA A 42 21.14 -25.66 -17.26
N MET A 43 20.44 -26.50 -16.50
CA MET A 43 20.83 -27.90 -16.28
C MET A 43 20.79 -28.73 -17.58
N HIS A 44 19.93 -28.37 -18.54
CA HIS A 44 19.82 -29.10 -19.80
C HIS A 44 20.94 -28.75 -20.80
N ALA A 45 21.61 -27.61 -20.66
CA ALA A 45 22.57 -27.08 -21.64
C ALA A 45 24.05 -27.42 -21.36
N VAL A 46 24.34 -28.26 -20.35
CA VAL A 46 25.72 -28.46 -19.86
C VAL A 46 26.56 -29.42 -20.74
N GLU A 47 25.96 -30.24 -21.61
CA GLU A 47 26.73 -31.33 -22.25
C GLU A 47 27.34 -31.04 -23.64
N HIS A 48 26.95 -30.01 -24.41
CA HIS A 48 27.29 -30.01 -25.86
C HIS A 48 27.96 -28.78 -26.48
N ASP A 49 28.27 -27.69 -25.77
CA ASP A 49 29.03 -26.58 -26.38
C ASP A 49 29.80 -25.70 -25.37
N VAL A 50 31.12 -25.91 -25.29
CA VAL A 50 32.06 -25.18 -24.43
C VAL A 50 32.16 -23.69 -24.80
N ALA A 51 31.96 -23.33 -26.08
CA ALA A 51 31.99 -21.95 -26.52
C ALA A 51 30.73 -21.19 -26.06
N GLN A 52 29.59 -21.86 -26.10
CA GLN A 52 28.33 -21.34 -25.57
C GLN A 52 28.33 -21.24 -24.03
N ALA A 53 28.97 -22.20 -23.35
CA ALA A 53 29.21 -22.12 -21.91
C ALA A 53 30.09 -20.92 -21.53
N ARG A 54 31.15 -20.65 -22.32
CA ARG A 54 32.02 -19.48 -22.12
C ARG A 54 31.27 -18.16 -22.32
N ASP A 55 30.42 -18.08 -23.33
CA ASP A 55 29.60 -16.88 -23.61
C ASP A 55 28.60 -16.60 -22.48
N ARG A 56 27.98 -17.66 -21.92
CA ARG A 56 27.11 -17.56 -20.75
C ARG A 56 27.87 -17.12 -19.49
N ILE A 57 29.08 -17.63 -19.26
CA ILE A 57 29.93 -17.21 -18.12
C ILE A 57 30.34 -15.74 -18.26
N VAL A 58 30.65 -15.28 -19.47
CA VAL A 58 30.93 -13.86 -19.75
C VAL A 58 29.70 -12.98 -19.46
N LYS A 59 28.51 -13.43 -19.84
CA LYS A 59 27.25 -12.71 -19.56
C LYS A 59 26.90 -12.67 -18.08
N VAL A 60 27.14 -13.77 -17.35
CA VAL A 60 27.01 -13.84 -15.88
C VAL A 60 28.01 -12.89 -15.22
N ARG A 61 29.27 -12.88 -15.68
CA ARG A 61 30.31 -11.97 -15.18
C ARG A 61 29.94 -10.52 -15.43
N ASP A 62 29.46 -10.18 -16.63
CA ASP A 62 29.08 -8.80 -16.95
C ASP A 62 27.88 -8.36 -16.09
N LEU A 63 26.91 -9.24 -15.83
CA LEU A 63 25.81 -8.98 -14.88
C LEU A 63 26.27 -8.83 -13.42
N LEU A 64 27.31 -9.56 -13.00
CA LEU A 64 27.87 -9.50 -11.65
C LEU A 64 28.79 -8.30 -11.43
N LEU A 65 29.51 -7.87 -12.47
CA LEU A 65 30.47 -6.76 -12.41
C LEU A 65 29.83 -5.40 -12.73
N HIS A 66 28.88 -5.38 -13.67
CA HIS A 66 28.07 -4.20 -13.97
C HIS A 66 26.73 -4.44 -13.32
N ARG A 67 26.65 -4.24 -12.00
CA ARG A 67 25.38 -4.30 -11.28
C ARG A 67 24.39 -3.42 -12.04
N PRO A 68 23.35 -3.96 -12.69
CA PRO A 68 22.22 -3.15 -13.06
C PRO A 68 21.63 -2.72 -11.73
N GLN A 69 21.91 -1.50 -11.28
CA GLN A 69 21.21 -0.91 -10.14
C GLN A 69 19.70 -0.73 -10.44
N GLU A 70 19.26 -1.08 -11.66
CA GLU A 70 17.88 -0.97 -12.13
C GLU A 70 17.08 -2.28 -11.99
N GLU A 71 17.73 -3.43 -11.76
CA GLU A 71 17.05 -4.70 -11.45
C GLU A 71 17.09 -5.01 -9.95
N ALA A 72 16.67 -4.05 -9.13
CA ALA A 72 16.09 -4.33 -7.81
C ALA A 72 14.75 -5.08 -8.00
N ALA A 73 14.87 -6.32 -8.44
CA ALA A 73 13.87 -7.36 -8.53
C ALA A 73 13.14 -7.55 -7.18
N ARG A 74 11.81 -7.63 -7.07
CA ARG A 74 10.72 -7.25 -7.98
C ARG A 74 9.66 -6.57 -7.13
N GLY A 75 9.70 -5.24 -7.19
CA GLY A 75 8.53 -4.40 -7.42
C GLY A 75 7.86 -3.75 -6.23
N GLY A 76 8.32 -3.97 -5.00
CA GLY A 76 7.85 -3.28 -3.80
C GLY A 76 8.91 -2.36 -3.16
N LEU A 77 8.46 -1.47 -2.28
CA LEU A 77 9.33 -0.74 -1.35
C LEU A 77 10.10 -1.71 -0.44
N ALA A 78 11.37 -1.40 -0.16
CA ALA A 78 12.13 -2.09 0.87
C ALA A 78 11.46 -1.91 2.25
N PRO A 79 11.61 -2.88 3.19
CA PRO A 79 10.93 -2.80 4.49
C PRO A 79 11.22 -1.53 5.31
N TRP A 80 12.41 -0.95 5.17
CA TRP A 80 12.72 0.32 5.83
C TRP A 80 12.07 1.52 5.13
N GLN A 81 11.92 1.51 3.79
CA GLN A 81 11.20 2.54 3.04
C GLN A 81 9.72 2.51 3.41
N ALA A 82 9.10 1.32 3.42
CA ALA A 82 7.70 1.14 3.80
C ALA A 82 7.41 1.68 5.21
N ARG A 83 8.25 1.34 6.19
CA ARG A 83 8.13 1.87 7.58
C ARG A 83 8.26 3.39 7.64
N ARG A 84 9.24 3.96 6.94
CA ARG A 84 9.45 5.42 6.93
C ARG A 84 8.29 6.18 6.29
N VAL A 85 7.81 5.70 5.16
CA VAL A 85 6.67 6.27 4.44
C VAL A 85 5.40 6.18 5.28
N ALA A 86 5.10 5.02 5.85
CA ALA A 86 3.94 4.87 6.74
C ALA A 86 4.04 5.80 7.95
N ALA A 87 5.21 5.89 8.59
CA ALA A 87 5.42 6.80 9.72
C ALA A 87 5.30 8.28 9.32
N LEU A 88 5.71 8.64 8.10
CA LEU A 88 5.52 10.01 7.58
C LEU A 88 4.03 10.31 7.36
N VAL A 89 3.27 9.36 6.82
CA VAL A 89 1.81 9.49 6.66
C VAL A 89 1.16 9.74 8.01
N GLU A 90 1.42 8.90 9.03
CA GLU A 90 0.82 9.07 10.36
C GLU A 90 1.12 10.44 10.99
N ARG A 91 2.35 10.94 10.80
CA ARG A 91 2.77 12.25 11.34
C ARG A 91 2.15 13.44 10.61
N ARG A 92 1.65 13.27 9.38
CA ARG A 92 1.17 14.35 8.51
C ARG A 92 -0.21 14.05 7.93
N LEU A 93 -1.11 13.52 8.75
CA LEU A 93 -2.50 13.25 8.34
C LEU A 93 -3.34 14.54 8.24
N ASP A 94 -3.02 15.54 9.04
CA ASP A 94 -3.70 16.83 9.21
C ASP A 94 -3.40 17.87 8.12
N GLY A 95 -2.40 17.65 7.27
CA GLY A 95 -1.92 18.62 6.29
C GLY A 95 -1.92 18.13 4.85
N THR A 96 -1.43 18.97 3.94
CA THR A 96 -1.18 18.59 2.54
C THR A 96 -0.01 17.62 2.47
N LEU A 97 -0.30 16.39 2.06
CA LEU A 97 0.68 15.34 1.83
C LEU A 97 0.55 14.91 0.36
N CYS A 98 1.58 15.17 -0.43
CA CYS A 98 1.60 14.83 -1.84
C CYS A 98 2.47 13.59 -2.12
N ASN A 99 2.33 13.03 -3.31
CA ASN A 99 3.08 11.83 -3.68
C ASN A 99 4.60 12.12 -3.79
N GLU A 100 4.97 13.37 -4.12
CA GLU A 100 6.36 13.81 -4.21
C GLU A 100 7.04 13.76 -2.83
N ASP A 101 6.36 14.21 -1.76
CA ASP A 101 6.86 14.14 -0.38
C ASP A 101 7.14 12.68 0.03
N LEU A 102 6.20 11.78 -0.28
CA LEU A 102 6.31 10.37 0.06
C LEU A 102 7.39 9.66 -0.75
N ALA A 103 7.53 10.00 -2.04
CA ALA A 103 8.57 9.49 -2.91
C ALA A 103 9.96 9.96 -2.45
N ALA A 104 10.09 11.22 -2.06
CA ALA A 104 11.32 11.78 -1.52
C ALA A 104 11.75 11.07 -0.22
N GLU A 105 10.79 10.79 0.68
CA GLU A 105 11.04 10.01 1.91
C GLU A 105 11.54 8.59 1.61
N ALA A 106 11.02 7.98 0.54
CA ALA A 106 11.48 6.69 0.03
C ALA A 106 12.78 6.77 -0.78
N LYS A 107 13.30 7.97 -1.09
CA LYS A 107 14.42 8.21 -2.00
C LYS A 107 14.21 7.62 -3.41
N LEU A 108 13.00 7.77 -3.94
CA LEU A 108 12.60 7.30 -5.27
C LEU A 108 12.01 8.43 -6.10
N SER A 109 11.99 8.27 -7.42
CA SER A 109 11.15 9.11 -8.28
C SER A 109 9.66 8.82 -8.01
N THR A 110 8.78 9.81 -8.22
CA THR A 110 7.34 9.67 -7.96
C THR A 110 6.71 8.48 -8.70
N SER A 111 7.06 8.28 -9.97
CA SER A 111 6.54 7.16 -10.76
C SER A 111 6.96 5.79 -10.22
N HIS A 112 8.24 5.64 -9.85
CA HIS A 112 8.74 4.40 -9.26
C HIS A 112 8.12 4.18 -7.87
N PHE A 113 8.05 5.23 -7.05
CA PHE A 113 7.41 5.18 -5.75
C PHE A 113 5.96 4.71 -5.84
N CYS A 114 5.14 5.25 -6.74
CA CYS A 114 3.75 4.84 -6.88
C CYS A 114 3.59 3.36 -7.24
N ALA A 115 4.41 2.85 -8.15
CA ALA A 115 4.42 1.42 -8.51
C ALA A 115 4.87 0.56 -7.32
N ALA A 116 6.00 0.92 -6.70
CA ALA A 116 6.57 0.21 -5.56
C ALA A 116 5.64 0.20 -4.34
N PHE A 117 5.00 1.33 -4.06
CA PHE A 117 4.04 1.47 -2.97
C PHE A 117 2.83 0.59 -3.20
N ARG A 118 2.24 0.61 -4.40
CA ARG A 118 1.07 -0.22 -4.72
C ARG A 118 1.36 -1.70 -4.59
N GLN A 119 2.55 -2.15 -4.97
CA GLN A 119 2.93 -3.54 -4.78
C GLN A 119 3.16 -3.91 -3.31
N THR A 120 3.70 -2.99 -2.50
CA THR A 120 3.92 -3.22 -1.06
C THR A 120 2.64 -3.18 -0.23
N PHE A 121 1.75 -2.21 -0.50
CA PHE A 121 0.57 -1.92 0.33
C PHE A 121 -0.75 -2.37 -0.32
N GLY A 122 -0.72 -2.88 -1.55
CA GLY A 122 -1.92 -3.31 -2.30
C GLY A 122 -2.78 -2.17 -2.85
N MET A 123 -2.45 -0.90 -2.56
CA MET A 123 -3.24 0.26 -2.94
C MET A 123 -2.36 1.46 -3.31
N SER A 124 -2.93 2.48 -3.96
CA SER A 124 -2.16 3.69 -4.29
C SER A 124 -1.81 4.49 -3.02
N PRO A 125 -0.72 5.30 -3.05
CA PRO A 125 -0.37 6.16 -1.93
C PRO A 125 -1.52 7.07 -1.48
N HIS A 126 -2.23 7.69 -2.43
CA HIS A 126 -3.40 8.52 -2.15
C HIS A 126 -4.51 7.73 -1.43
N ALA A 127 -4.84 6.52 -1.91
CA ALA A 127 -5.87 5.69 -1.26
C ALA A 127 -5.47 5.29 0.18
N PHE A 128 -4.18 5.01 0.40
CA PHE A 128 -3.65 4.73 1.73
C PHE A 128 -3.81 5.92 2.67
N VAL A 129 -3.42 7.12 2.23
CA VAL A 129 -3.59 8.36 3.03
C VAL A 129 -5.06 8.58 3.38
N ILE A 130 -5.98 8.42 2.41
CA ILE A 130 -7.42 8.57 2.67
C ILE A 130 -7.90 7.53 3.68
N SER A 131 -7.48 6.27 3.58
CA SER A 131 -7.84 5.23 4.56
C SER A 131 -7.38 5.64 5.97
N ARG A 132 -6.13 6.09 6.12
CA ARG A 132 -5.61 6.53 7.42
C ARG A 132 -6.33 7.77 7.97
N ARG A 133 -6.71 8.72 7.12
CA ARG A 133 -7.53 9.88 7.52
C ARG A 133 -8.94 9.48 7.94
N VAL A 134 -9.56 8.52 7.26
CA VAL A 134 -10.87 7.97 7.65
C VAL A 134 -10.79 7.30 9.01
N GLU A 135 -9.75 6.50 9.28
CA GLU A 135 -9.55 5.88 10.60
C GLU A 135 -9.35 6.92 11.70
N ARG A 136 -8.58 7.99 11.44
CA ARG A 136 -8.43 9.11 12.39
C ARG A 136 -9.77 9.83 12.62
N ALA A 137 -10.55 10.05 11.57
CA ALA A 137 -11.86 10.69 11.67
C ALA A 137 -12.83 9.83 12.49
N LYS A 138 -12.81 8.50 12.34
CA LYS A 138 -13.58 7.57 13.18
C LYS A 138 -13.21 7.71 14.65
N ALA A 139 -11.92 7.73 14.98
CA ALA A 139 -11.46 7.92 16.36
C ALA A 139 -11.97 9.25 16.95
N LEU A 140 -11.77 10.36 16.24
CA LEU A 140 -12.28 11.67 16.68
C LEU A 140 -13.80 11.70 16.87
N MET A 141 -14.56 11.02 16.00
CA MET A 141 -16.02 10.93 16.14
C MET A 141 -16.49 10.14 17.36
N LEU A 142 -15.67 9.25 17.90
CA LEU A 142 -15.96 8.47 19.10
C LEU A 142 -15.42 9.13 20.37
N ASP A 143 -14.29 9.82 20.26
CA ASP A 143 -13.59 10.41 21.40
C ASP A 143 -14.04 11.86 21.70
N THR A 144 -14.74 12.51 20.77
CA THR A 144 -15.12 13.94 20.87
C THR A 144 -16.53 14.21 20.34
N ASP A 145 -17.10 15.35 20.75
CA ASP A 145 -18.34 15.90 20.21
C ASP A 145 -18.12 16.90 19.06
N ASP A 146 -16.90 16.99 18.53
CA ASP A 146 -16.50 17.98 17.51
C ASP A 146 -17.40 17.93 16.27
N ALA A 147 -17.62 19.10 15.67
CA ALA A 147 -18.40 19.21 14.46
C ALA A 147 -17.70 18.47 13.30
N LEU A 148 -18.47 17.89 12.37
CA LEU A 148 -17.89 17.17 11.23
C LEU A 148 -16.98 18.04 10.34
N ALA A 149 -17.19 19.36 10.34
CA ALA A 149 -16.31 20.31 9.68
C ALA A 149 -14.94 20.40 10.38
N GLU A 150 -14.92 20.49 11.72
CA GLU A 150 -13.69 20.54 12.51
C GLU A 150 -12.91 19.22 12.39
N ILE A 151 -13.60 18.09 12.41
CA ILE A 151 -12.97 16.77 12.18
C ILE A 151 -12.41 16.66 10.77
N ALA A 152 -13.06 17.26 9.76
CA ALA A 152 -12.55 17.27 8.40
C ALA A 152 -11.20 18.00 8.35
N ASP A 153 -11.14 19.19 8.93
CA ASP A 153 -9.92 20.01 8.99
C ASP A 153 -8.81 19.30 9.79
N ALA A 154 -9.13 18.76 10.97
CA ALA A 154 -8.19 18.04 11.83
C ALA A 154 -7.63 16.75 11.20
N CYS A 155 -8.32 16.20 10.21
CA CYS A 155 -7.91 15.03 9.43
C CYS A 155 -7.34 15.38 8.06
N GLY A 156 -7.15 16.67 7.73
CA GLY A 156 -6.58 17.12 6.46
C GLY A 156 -7.49 16.93 5.25
N PHE A 157 -8.81 16.80 5.44
CA PHE A 157 -9.77 16.91 4.34
C PHE A 157 -9.93 18.37 3.94
N ALA A 158 -10.36 18.59 2.69
CA ALA A 158 -10.50 19.95 2.15
C ALA A 158 -11.71 20.68 2.76
N ASP A 159 -12.76 19.92 3.08
CA ASP A 159 -13.99 20.39 3.73
C ASP A 159 -14.81 19.18 4.22
N GLN A 160 -15.93 19.44 4.89
CA GLN A 160 -16.86 18.42 5.37
C GLN A 160 -17.48 17.57 4.23
N ALA A 161 -17.71 18.15 3.05
CA ALA A 161 -18.29 17.44 1.91
C ALA A 161 -17.30 16.42 1.33
N HIS A 162 -16.01 16.77 1.31
CA HIS A 162 -14.90 15.93 0.92
C HIS A 162 -14.75 14.76 1.90
N LEU A 163 -14.76 15.03 3.21
CA LEU A 163 -14.82 13.99 4.24
C LEU A 163 -16.01 13.07 3.98
N SER A 164 -17.22 13.61 3.85
CA SER A 164 -18.44 12.80 3.70
C SER A 164 -18.42 11.88 2.49
N ARG A 165 -17.92 12.38 1.35
CA ARG A 165 -17.80 11.61 0.11
C ARG A 165 -16.83 10.44 0.26
N LEU A 166 -15.61 10.70 0.74
CA LEU A 166 -14.57 9.67 0.86
C LEU A 166 -14.84 8.71 2.00
N PHE A 167 -15.39 9.19 3.12
CA PHE A 167 -15.80 8.35 4.24
C PHE A 167 -16.88 7.37 3.81
N ARG A 168 -17.90 7.81 3.06
CA ARG A 168 -18.93 6.90 2.54
C ARG A 168 -18.37 5.89 1.56
N GLN A 169 -17.44 6.30 0.70
CA GLN A 169 -16.76 5.37 -0.20
C GLN A 169 -15.96 4.30 0.57
N ALA A 170 -15.34 4.68 1.70
CA ALA A 170 -14.51 3.79 2.50
C ALA A 170 -15.29 2.97 3.55
N THR A 171 -16.50 3.36 3.95
CA THR A 171 -17.22 2.71 5.08
C THR A 171 -18.64 2.29 4.75
N GLY A 172 -19.15 2.65 3.56
CA GLY A 172 -20.53 2.39 3.15
C GLY A 172 -21.58 3.33 3.76
N SER A 173 -21.23 4.18 4.73
CA SER A 173 -22.18 5.08 5.41
C SER A 173 -21.63 6.52 5.54
N SER A 174 -22.50 7.50 5.76
CA SER A 174 -22.03 8.87 6.00
C SER A 174 -21.40 9.02 7.39
N PRO A 175 -20.45 9.96 7.58
CA PRO A 175 -19.85 10.22 8.90
C PRO A 175 -20.86 10.38 10.04
N ALA A 176 -21.92 11.17 9.82
CA ALA A 176 -22.95 11.41 10.82
C ALA A 176 -23.74 10.13 11.17
N SER A 177 -24.08 9.32 10.15
CA SER A 177 -24.78 8.05 10.38
C SER A 177 -23.88 7.05 11.09
N TRP A 178 -22.61 6.99 10.70
CA TRP A 178 -21.61 6.13 11.33
C TRP A 178 -21.39 6.51 12.78
N ARG A 179 -21.20 7.81 13.09
CA ARG A 179 -21.06 8.31 14.46
C ARG A 179 -22.25 7.90 15.33
N ARG A 180 -23.49 8.16 14.89
CA ARG A 180 -24.69 7.78 15.65
C ARG A 180 -24.82 6.28 15.89
N ALA A 181 -24.38 5.46 14.95
CA ALA A 181 -24.44 4.00 15.08
C ALA A 181 -23.36 3.42 16.01
N ASN A 182 -22.24 4.13 16.18
CA ASN A 182 -21.08 3.66 16.95
C ASN A 182 -20.84 4.42 18.25
N ALA A 183 -21.56 5.52 18.50
CA ALA A 183 -21.61 6.18 19.79
C ALA A 183 -22.30 5.25 20.79
N VAL A 184 -21.52 4.39 21.43
CA VAL A 184 -21.97 3.65 22.62
C VAL A 184 -22.09 4.66 23.73
N ASP A 185 -23.28 4.73 24.34
CA ASP A 185 -23.58 5.63 25.44
C ASP A 185 -22.71 5.28 26.66
N VAL A 186 -21.59 5.99 26.82
CA VAL A 186 -20.67 5.84 27.96
C VAL A 186 -21.34 6.31 29.27
N SER A 187 -22.54 6.91 29.22
CA SER A 187 -23.28 7.30 30.42
C SER A 187 -23.93 6.14 31.19
N LEU A 188 -23.90 4.90 30.65
CA LEU A 188 -24.49 3.73 31.32
C LEU A 188 -23.51 2.93 32.22
N ILE A 189 -22.25 3.38 32.36
CA ILE A 189 -21.19 2.68 33.14
C ILE A 189 -20.72 3.49 34.37
N ALA A 190 -21.39 4.59 34.74
CA ALA A 190 -21.13 5.37 35.95
C ALA A 190 -22.29 5.27 36.94
#